data_AF-A0A7C5ANU1-F1
#
_entry.id   AF-A0A7C5ANU1-F1
#
_cell.length_a   1.000
_cell.length_b   1.000
_cell.length_c   1.000
_cell.angle_alpha   90.00
_cell.angle_beta   90.00
_cell.angle_gamma   90.00
#
_symmetry.space_group_name_H-M   'P 1'
#
loop_
_entity.id
_entity.type
_entity.pdbx_description
1 polymer ?
#
loop_
_entity_poly.entity_id
_entity_poly.type
_entity_poly.pdbx_seq_one_letter_code
_entity_poly.pdbx_strand_id
1 'polypeptide(L)'
;MVEGKVIGLLRHRQEIEATLAAMARARTEAESRRYLMRLSAYGSDVLPVVVQSLDTPDPWMVRALGRAVAQLDDRRRTIEALRRAVLSPQSSDRRRIVAMVLLDQFLGYAPDDELFAALGNPAEIAVRGMLQARPEDGAALRLDYLSILQTQPYADILEAVRRFEEVGSDRAVEALRFLALDAREGIAR
;
A
#
# COMPACT_ATOMS: atom_id res chain seq x y z
N MET A 1 -13.80 -33.77 15.30
CA MET A 1 -12.64 -33.08 15.93
C MET A 1 -12.09 -31.90 15.11
N VAL A 2 -12.89 -31.26 14.24
CA VAL A 2 -12.40 -30.16 13.38
C VAL A 2 -12.58 -28.77 14.03
N GLU A 3 -13.63 -28.59 14.85
CA GLU A 3 -13.96 -27.30 15.48
C GLU A 3 -12.88 -26.77 16.44
N GLY A 4 -12.25 -27.64 17.25
CA GLY A 4 -11.23 -27.21 18.21
C GLY A 4 -9.96 -26.65 17.55
N LYS A 5 -9.60 -27.15 16.36
CA LYS A 5 -8.41 -26.71 15.62
C LYS A 5 -8.65 -25.38 14.91
N VAL A 6 -9.87 -25.15 14.42
CA VAL A 6 -10.28 -23.88 13.78
C VAL A 6 -10.33 -22.73 14.79
N ILE A 7 -10.82 -22.98 16.01
CA ILE A 7 -10.84 -21.97 17.08
C ILE A 7 -9.42 -21.56 17.50
N GLY A 8 -8.48 -22.51 17.58
CA GLY A 8 -7.08 -22.22 17.90
C GLY A 8 -6.39 -21.33 16.85
N LEU A 9 -6.61 -21.61 15.57
CA LEU A 9 -6.03 -20.83 14.46
C LEU A 9 -6.58 -19.40 14.40
N LEU A 10 -7.89 -19.22 14.63
CA LEU A 10 -8.51 -17.89 14.71
C LEU A 10 -7.96 -17.07 15.89
N ARG A 11 -7.75 -17.70 17.04
CA ARG A 11 -7.19 -17.06 18.22
C ARG A 11 -5.75 -16.58 17.99
N HIS A 12 -4.89 -17.45 17.45
CA HIS A 12 -3.50 -17.09 17.13
C HIS A 12 -3.42 -15.89 16.20
N ARG A 13 -4.27 -15.86 15.17
CA ARG A 13 -4.34 -14.72 14.26
C ARG A 13 -4.67 -13.41 14.99
N GLN A 14 -5.71 -13.40 15.83
CA GLN A 14 -6.10 -12.20 16.58
C GLN A 14 -5.00 -11.72 17.53
N GLU A 15 -4.28 -12.65 18.16
CA GLU A 15 -3.16 -12.32 19.05
C GLU A 15 -1.99 -11.69 18.29
N ILE A 16 -1.69 -12.18 17.09
CA ILE A 16 -0.66 -11.59 16.21
C ILE A 16 -1.09 -10.18 15.78
N GLU A 17 -2.34 -10.00 15.32
CA GLU A 17 -2.88 -8.69 14.92
C GLU A 17 -2.82 -7.68 16.08
N ALA A 18 -3.25 -8.10 17.29
CA ALA A 18 -3.19 -7.27 18.48
C ALA A 18 -1.74 -6.92 18.87
N THR A 19 -0.81 -7.86 18.72
CA THR A 19 0.60 -7.64 19.02
C THR A 19 1.23 -6.65 18.03
N LEU A 20 0.93 -6.77 16.74
CA LEU A 20 1.36 -5.80 15.71
C LEU A 20 0.79 -4.41 15.99
N ALA A 21 -0.49 -4.32 16.34
CA ALA A 21 -1.16 -3.06 16.68
C ALA A 21 -0.62 -2.41 17.96
N ALA A 22 -0.22 -3.20 18.94
CA ALA A 22 0.45 -2.71 20.15
C ALA A 22 1.87 -2.25 19.84
N MET A 23 2.60 -2.99 18.98
CA MET A 23 3.93 -2.63 18.53
C MET A 23 3.95 -1.32 17.75
N ALA A 24 2.97 -1.08 16.87
CA ALA A 24 2.80 0.18 16.16
C ALA A 24 2.62 1.38 17.12
N ARG A 25 2.09 1.15 18.32
CA ARG A 25 1.87 2.19 19.34
C ARG A 25 2.99 2.29 20.38
N ALA A 26 3.98 1.40 20.33
CA ALA A 26 5.11 1.41 21.25
C ALA A 26 5.85 2.75 21.15
N ARG A 27 6.18 3.35 22.29
CA ARG A 27 6.86 4.65 22.36
C ARG A 27 8.35 4.50 22.62
N THR A 28 8.76 3.31 23.05
CA THR A 28 10.15 3.01 23.38
C THR A 28 10.65 1.78 22.62
N GLU A 29 11.96 1.73 22.41
CA GLU A 29 12.61 0.56 21.81
C GLU A 29 12.50 -0.70 22.70
N ALA A 30 12.44 -0.52 24.02
CA ALA A 30 12.24 -1.63 24.96
C ALA A 30 10.86 -2.28 24.81
N GLU A 31 9.80 -1.48 24.71
CA GLU A 31 8.45 -1.96 24.36
C GLU A 31 8.45 -2.61 22.97
N SER A 32 9.12 -1.95 22.03
CA SER A 32 9.53 -2.45 20.71
C SER A 32 9.88 -3.93 20.71
N ARG A 33 10.98 -4.22 21.41
CA ARG A 33 11.59 -5.54 21.52
C ARG A 33 10.70 -6.54 22.24
N ARG A 34 9.94 -6.12 23.25
CA ARG A 34 9.00 -7.01 23.97
C ARG A 34 7.93 -7.55 23.03
N TYR A 35 7.38 -6.71 22.15
CA TYR A 35 6.40 -7.17 21.16
C TYR A 35 7.03 -8.06 20.09
N LEU A 36 8.26 -7.78 19.66
CA LEU A 36 8.98 -8.65 18.73
C LEU A 36 9.24 -10.05 19.29
N MET A 37 9.69 -10.15 20.55
CA MET A 37 9.85 -11.45 21.22
C MET A 37 8.52 -12.20 21.39
N ARG A 38 7.39 -11.49 21.46
CA ARG A 38 6.07 -12.13 21.45
C ARG A 38 5.72 -12.65 20.07
N LEU A 39 6.00 -11.88 19.01
CA LEU A 39 5.77 -12.30 17.63
C LEU A 39 6.60 -13.51 17.23
N SER A 40 7.84 -13.64 17.73
CA SER A 40 8.70 -14.79 17.43
C SER A 40 8.12 -16.11 17.91
N ALA A 41 7.25 -16.12 18.93
CA ALA A 41 6.57 -17.33 19.39
C ALA A 41 5.59 -17.91 18.35
N TYR A 42 5.12 -17.09 17.40
CA TYR A 42 4.22 -17.51 16.32
C TYR A 42 4.96 -17.89 15.03
N GLY A 43 6.27 -17.62 14.94
CA GLY A 43 7.12 -18.00 13.81
C GLY A 43 6.51 -17.64 12.45
N SER A 44 6.33 -18.64 11.58
CA SER A 44 5.81 -18.45 10.22
C SER A 44 4.36 -17.96 10.14
N ASP A 45 3.57 -18.08 11.21
CA ASP A 45 2.16 -17.67 11.22
C ASP A 45 2.00 -16.14 11.21
N VAL A 46 3.09 -15.40 11.49
CA VAL A 46 3.12 -13.94 11.41
C VAL A 46 3.02 -13.45 9.96
N LEU A 47 3.64 -14.16 9.01
CA LEU A 47 3.73 -13.72 7.61
C LEU A 47 2.34 -13.54 6.95
N PRO A 48 1.39 -14.49 7.05
CA PRO A 48 0.03 -14.29 6.54
C PRO A 48 -0.69 -13.07 7.13
N VAL A 49 -0.47 -12.76 8.41
CA VAL A 49 -1.09 -11.60 9.07
C VAL A 49 -0.45 -10.30 8.59
N VAL A 50 0.86 -10.28 8.41
CA VAL A 50 1.57 -9.13 7.82
C VAL A 50 1.05 -8.86 6.41
N VAL A 51 1.00 -9.90 5.57
CA VAL A 51 0.52 -9.78 4.19
C VAL A 51 -0.91 -9.25 4.16
N GLN A 52 -1.79 -9.65 5.07
CA GLN A 52 -3.15 -9.12 5.13
C GLN A 52 -3.24 -7.68 5.63
N SER A 53 -2.23 -7.20 6.35
CA SER A 53 -2.18 -5.86 6.93
C SER A 53 -1.48 -4.81 6.05
N LEU A 54 -1.04 -5.18 4.85
CA LEU A 54 -0.31 -4.29 3.92
C LEU A 54 -1.14 -3.09 3.43
N ASP A 55 -2.47 -3.16 3.49
CA ASP A 55 -3.38 -2.07 3.09
C ASP A 55 -3.50 -0.97 4.17
N THR A 56 -2.73 -1.06 5.26
CA THR A 56 -2.78 -0.10 6.37
C THR A 56 -2.42 1.33 5.93
N PRO A 57 -3.24 2.34 6.27
CA PRO A 57 -2.88 3.75 6.09
C PRO A 57 -1.86 4.24 7.13
N ASP A 58 -1.66 3.50 8.23
CA ASP A 58 -0.89 3.95 9.38
C ASP A 58 0.63 3.74 9.18
N PRO A 59 1.44 4.81 9.11
CA PRO A 59 2.90 4.70 8.95
C PRO A 59 3.58 3.98 10.13
N TRP A 60 3.00 4.03 11.33
CA TRP A 60 3.51 3.31 12.49
C TRP A 60 3.28 1.81 12.36
N MET A 61 2.13 1.42 11.83
CA MET A 61 1.86 0.03 11.45
C MET A 61 2.84 -0.44 10.37
N VAL A 62 3.12 0.35 9.34
CA VAL A 62 4.12 -0.03 8.31
C VAL A 62 5.48 -0.35 8.93
N ARG A 63 5.95 0.49 9.86
CA ARG A 63 7.19 0.21 10.62
C ARG A 63 7.09 -1.06 11.45
N ALA A 64 5.96 -1.30 12.12
CA ALA A 64 5.75 -2.51 12.89
C ALA A 64 5.79 -3.77 12.00
N LEU A 65 5.10 -3.76 10.86
CA LEU A 65 5.14 -4.84 9.87
C LEU A 65 6.56 -5.09 9.38
N GLY A 66 7.30 -4.03 9.05
CA GLY A 66 8.70 -4.09 8.65
C GLY A 66 9.59 -4.77 9.69
N ARG A 67 9.48 -4.37 10.95
CA ARG A 67 10.24 -5.00 12.05
C ARG A 67 9.85 -6.46 12.24
N ALA A 68 8.57 -6.81 12.08
CA ALA A 68 8.10 -8.17 12.20
C ALA A 68 8.67 -9.08 11.10
N VAL A 69 8.65 -8.63 9.83
CA VAL A 69 9.20 -9.43 8.71
C VAL A 69 10.71 -9.59 8.78
N ALA A 70 11.43 -8.60 9.31
CA ALA A 70 12.87 -8.67 9.50
C ALA A 70 13.30 -9.74 10.53
N GLN A 71 12.39 -10.21 11.38
CA GLN A 71 12.66 -11.27 12.37
C GLN A 71 12.21 -12.66 11.93
N LEU A 72 11.64 -12.80 10.72
CA LEU A 72 11.24 -14.11 10.22
C LEU A 72 12.46 -14.88 9.71
N ASP A 73 12.62 -16.13 10.17
CA ASP A 73 13.75 -16.99 9.81
C ASP A 73 13.81 -17.29 8.31
N ASP A 74 12.65 -17.51 7.68
CA ASP A 74 12.56 -17.80 6.24
C ASP A 74 12.48 -16.52 5.41
N ARG A 75 13.65 -15.87 5.26
CA ARG A 75 13.80 -14.64 4.48
C ARG A 75 13.34 -14.81 3.03
N ARG A 76 13.65 -15.95 2.40
CA ARG A 76 13.28 -16.20 0.99
C ARG A 76 11.77 -16.25 0.82
N ARG A 77 11.08 -17.03 1.67
CA ARG A 77 9.61 -17.11 1.63
C ARG A 77 8.94 -15.77 1.93
N THR A 78 9.53 -14.98 2.84
CA THR A 78 9.06 -13.64 3.16
C THR A 78 9.14 -12.72 1.94
N ILE A 79 10.29 -12.69 1.26
CA ILE A 79 10.48 -11.90 0.02
C ILE A 79 9.48 -12.36 -1.06
N GLU A 80 9.36 -13.66 -1.31
CA GLU A 80 8.43 -14.19 -2.31
C GLU A 80 6.97 -13.84 -2.00
N ALA A 81 6.57 -13.85 -0.73
CA ALA A 81 5.22 -13.47 -0.32
C ALA A 81 4.93 -11.98 -0.55
N LEU A 82 5.90 -11.10 -0.25
CA LEU A 82 5.77 -9.67 -0.50
C LEU A 82 5.79 -9.35 -2.00
N ARG A 83 6.65 -10.00 -2.79
CA ARG A 83 6.62 -9.90 -4.26
C ARG A 83 5.25 -10.26 -4.82
N ARG A 84 4.66 -11.38 -4.37
CA ARG A 84 3.30 -11.76 -4.78
C ARG A 84 2.25 -10.73 -4.37
N ALA A 85 2.42 -10.06 -3.23
CA ALA A 85 1.53 -8.98 -2.82
C ALA A 85 1.69 -7.71 -3.68
N VAL A 86 2.85 -7.47 -4.29
CA VAL A 86 3.05 -6.39 -5.26
C VAL A 86 2.43 -6.76 -6.62
N LEU A 87 2.77 -7.95 -7.13
CA LEU A 87 2.41 -8.39 -8.48
C LEU A 87 0.96 -8.87 -8.62
N SER A 88 0.24 -9.07 -7.51
CA SER A 88 -1.15 -9.51 -7.58
C SER A 88 -2.03 -8.44 -8.27
N PRO A 89 -2.80 -8.80 -9.32
CA PRO A 89 -3.65 -7.85 -10.04
C PRO A 89 -4.71 -7.18 -9.14
N GLN A 90 -5.16 -7.89 -8.10
CA GLN A 90 -6.18 -7.42 -7.17
C GLN A 90 -5.61 -6.57 -6.02
N SER A 91 -4.30 -6.39 -5.97
CA SER A 91 -3.69 -5.58 -4.91
C SER A 91 -4.02 -4.11 -5.10
N SER A 92 -4.25 -3.41 -3.99
CA SER A 92 -4.35 -1.96 -4.00
C SER A 92 -2.96 -1.35 -4.15
N ASP A 93 -2.86 -0.11 -4.62
CA ASP A 93 -1.57 0.56 -4.77
C ASP A 93 -0.89 0.74 -3.41
N ARG A 94 -1.67 1.01 -2.36
CA ARG A 94 -1.16 1.07 -0.99
C ARG A 94 -0.50 -0.24 -0.57
N ARG A 95 -1.16 -1.37 -0.83
CA ARG A 95 -0.61 -2.70 -0.55
C ARG A 95 0.70 -2.94 -1.28
N ARG A 96 0.78 -2.54 -2.56
CA ARG A 96 2.00 -2.63 -3.37
C ARG A 96 3.12 -1.77 -2.80
N ILE A 97 2.84 -0.50 -2.51
CA ILE A 97 3.80 0.46 -1.93
C ILE A 97 4.33 -0.06 -0.60
N VAL A 98 3.44 -0.48 0.31
CA VAL A 98 3.86 -1.00 1.63
C VAL A 98 4.70 -2.26 1.46
N ALA A 99 4.31 -3.18 0.59
CA ALA A 99 5.12 -4.37 0.31
C ALA A 99 6.51 -4.02 -0.24
N MET A 100 6.62 -3.04 -1.14
CA MET A 100 7.91 -2.56 -1.67
C MET A 100 8.76 -1.88 -0.60
N VAL A 101 8.17 -1.07 0.28
CA VAL A 101 8.87 -0.47 1.43
C VAL A 101 9.43 -1.56 2.35
N LEU A 102 8.65 -2.60 2.63
CA LEU A 102 9.09 -3.74 3.44
C LEU A 102 10.23 -4.53 2.78
N LEU A 103 10.16 -4.76 1.47
CA LEU A 103 11.22 -5.40 0.69
C LEU A 103 12.52 -4.58 0.76
N ASP A 104 12.45 -3.29 0.44
CA ASP A 104 13.62 -2.43 0.34
C ASP A 104 14.24 -2.14 1.72
N GLN A 105 13.46 -1.52 2.61
CA GLN A 105 14.00 -0.91 3.83
C GLN A 105 14.22 -1.91 4.97
N PHE A 106 13.46 -3.00 5.02
CA PHE A 106 13.53 -3.96 6.13
C PHE A 106 14.18 -5.28 5.73
N LEU A 107 14.03 -5.69 4.47
CA LEU A 107 14.61 -6.93 3.96
C LEU A 107 15.81 -6.70 3.06
N GLY A 108 16.23 -5.45 2.80
CA GLY A 108 17.38 -5.13 1.94
C GLY A 108 17.26 -5.72 0.54
N TYR A 109 16.04 -5.91 0.07
CA TYR A 109 15.72 -6.44 -1.25
C TYR A 109 15.23 -5.30 -2.13
N ALA A 110 16.13 -4.78 -2.97
CA ALA A 110 15.81 -3.71 -3.90
C ALA A 110 14.70 -4.18 -4.86
N PRO A 111 13.57 -3.45 -4.97
CA PRO A 111 12.55 -3.76 -5.95
C PRO A 111 13.12 -3.66 -7.37
N ASP A 112 12.76 -4.61 -8.23
CA ASP A 112 13.14 -4.61 -9.64
C ASP A 112 12.09 -3.91 -10.52
N ASP A 113 12.42 -3.72 -11.80
CA ASP A 113 11.55 -3.04 -12.76
C ASP A 113 10.16 -3.69 -12.88
N GLU A 114 10.07 -5.01 -12.68
CA GLU A 114 8.79 -5.74 -12.66
C GLU A 114 7.91 -5.27 -11.50
N LEU A 115 8.47 -5.15 -10.30
CA LEU A 115 7.76 -4.65 -9.12
C LEU A 115 7.36 -3.17 -9.27
N PHE A 116 8.22 -2.35 -9.87
CA PHE A 116 7.87 -0.95 -10.18
C PHE A 116 6.76 -0.84 -11.23
N ALA A 117 6.79 -1.66 -12.29
CA ALA A 117 5.73 -1.69 -13.29
C ALA A 117 4.38 -2.09 -12.68
N ALA A 118 4.39 -2.96 -11.67
CA ALA A 118 3.18 -3.39 -10.97
C ALA A 118 2.53 -2.31 -10.10
N LEU A 119 3.24 -1.24 -9.72
CA LEU A 119 2.63 -0.08 -9.07
C LEU A 119 1.59 0.60 -9.97
N GLY A 120 1.57 0.29 -11.26
CA GLY A 120 0.70 0.91 -12.26
C GLY A 120 1.31 2.19 -12.81
N ASN A 121 0.75 2.67 -13.91
CA ASN A 121 1.10 3.99 -14.42
C ASN A 121 0.68 5.04 -13.36
N PRO A 122 1.59 5.88 -12.83
CA PRO A 122 1.22 6.87 -11.82
C PRO A 122 0.08 7.80 -12.27
N ALA A 123 -0.06 8.03 -13.58
CA ALA A 123 -1.22 8.71 -14.14
C ALA A 123 -2.52 7.93 -13.92
N GLU A 124 -2.53 6.63 -14.19
CA GLU A 124 -3.71 5.78 -14.01
C GLU A 124 -4.11 5.69 -12.53
N ILE A 125 -3.13 5.62 -11.63
CA ILE A 125 -3.36 5.64 -10.18
C ILE A 125 -4.05 6.94 -9.77
N ALA A 126 -3.51 8.08 -10.20
CA ALA A 126 -4.05 9.38 -9.87
C ALA A 126 -5.46 9.57 -10.46
N VAL A 127 -5.70 9.14 -11.69
CA VAL A 127 -7.04 9.13 -12.32
C VAL A 127 -8.02 8.30 -11.50
N ARG A 128 -7.65 7.07 -11.13
CA ARG A 128 -8.52 6.18 -10.35
C ARG A 128 -8.79 6.76 -8.97
N GLY A 129 -7.76 7.28 -8.29
CA GLY A 129 -7.87 7.95 -7.00
C GLY A 129 -8.81 9.15 -7.05
N MET A 130 -8.71 9.98 -8.08
CA MET A 130 -9.61 11.12 -8.28
C MET A 130 -11.08 10.71 -8.52
N LEU A 131 -11.31 9.67 -9.32
CA LEU A 131 -12.67 9.19 -9.61
C LEU A 131 -13.33 8.51 -8.40
N GLN A 132 -12.53 7.85 -7.56
CA GLN A 132 -13.00 7.07 -6.41
C GLN A 132 -12.96 7.84 -5.08
N ALA A 133 -12.33 9.02 -5.03
CA ALA A 133 -12.22 9.84 -3.83
C ALA A 133 -13.60 10.15 -3.24
N ARG A 134 -13.76 9.89 -1.95
CA ARG A 134 -14.95 10.20 -1.18
C ARG A 134 -14.87 11.62 -0.63
N PRO A 135 -15.99 12.27 -0.31
CA PRO A 135 -15.99 13.60 0.30
C PRO A 135 -15.13 13.69 1.57
N GLU A 136 -15.09 12.61 2.35
CA GLU A 136 -14.30 12.48 3.58
C GLU A 136 -12.79 12.33 3.38
N ASP A 137 -12.31 12.03 2.16
CA ASP A 137 -10.88 11.83 1.89
C ASP A 137 -10.07 13.14 1.87
N GLY A 138 -10.75 14.29 1.93
CA GLY A 138 -10.16 15.61 2.12
C GLY A 138 -9.59 16.24 0.84
N ALA A 139 -9.45 17.57 0.84
CA ALA A 139 -8.92 18.33 -0.29
C ALA A 139 -7.42 18.07 -0.54
N ALA A 140 -6.65 17.78 0.51
CA ALA A 140 -5.22 17.52 0.42
C ALA A 140 -4.92 16.28 -0.45
N LEU A 141 -5.63 15.17 -0.23
CA LEU A 141 -5.43 13.95 -1.01
C LEU A 141 -5.74 14.15 -2.51
N ARG A 142 -6.75 14.96 -2.83
CA ARG A 142 -7.08 15.32 -4.22
C ARG A 142 -5.98 16.15 -4.88
N LEU A 143 -5.39 17.10 -4.15
CA LEU A 143 -4.25 17.87 -4.64
C LEU A 143 -3.01 16.99 -4.86
N ASP A 144 -2.81 15.96 -4.04
CA ASP A 144 -1.72 15.00 -4.22
C ASP A 144 -1.88 14.23 -5.54
N TYR A 145 -3.10 13.73 -5.84
CA TYR A 145 -3.36 13.07 -7.13
C TYR A 145 -3.17 14.00 -8.33
N LEU A 146 -3.64 15.25 -8.23
CA LEU A 146 -3.43 16.25 -9.28
C LEU A 146 -1.95 16.59 -9.49
N SER A 147 -1.18 16.69 -8.40
CA SER A 147 0.27 16.91 -8.45
C SER A 147 0.99 15.74 -9.11
N ILE A 148 0.58 14.50 -8.80
CA ILE A 148 1.09 13.30 -9.47
C ILE A 148 0.85 13.41 -10.97
N LEU A 149 -0.37 13.72 -11.41
CA LEU A 149 -0.71 13.88 -12.84
C LEU A 149 0.16 14.94 -13.52
N GLN A 150 0.36 16.10 -12.89
CA GLN A 150 1.17 17.17 -13.49
C GLN A 150 2.63 16.75 -13.72
N THR A 151 3.18 15.86 -12.89
CA THR A 151 4.56 15.36 -13.06
C THR A 151 4.70 14.26 -14.11
N GLN A 152 3.60 13.76 -14.67
CA GLN A 152 3.65 12.67 -15.65
C GLN A 152 4.06 13.14 -17.05
N PRO A 153 4.61 12.23 -17.87
CA PRO A 153 4.83 12.47 -19.29
C PRO A 153 3.56 12.92 -20.02
N TYR A 154 3.74 13.67 -21.11
CA TYR A 154 2.63 14.24 -21.88
C TYR A 154 1.62 13.18 -22.37
N ALA A 155 2.12 12.02 -22.84
CA ALA A 155 1.28 10.94 -23.34
C ALA A 155 0.31 10.40 -22.27
N ASP A 156 0.79 10.25 -21.04
CA ASP A 156 0.02 9.71 -19.92
C ASP A 156 -1.05 10.69 -19.44
N ILE A 157 -0.79 12.00 -19.53
CA ILE A 157 -1.79 13.01 -19.18
C ILE A 157 -2.88 13.11 -20.24
N LEU A 158 -2.54 13.00 -21.52
CA LEU A 158 -3.55 12.92 -22.57
C LEU A 158 -4.45 11.68 -22.38
N GLU A 159 -3.90 10.57 -21.92
CA GLU A 159 -4.69 9.39 -21.57
C GLU A 159 -5.59 9.64 -20.35
N ALA A 160 -5.08 10.32 -19.32
CA ALA A 160 -5.87 10.74 -18.17
C ALA A 160 -7.03 11.67 -18.55
N VAL A 161 -6.79 12.67 -19.42
CA VAL A 161 -7.82 13.58 -19.94
C VAL A 161 -8.92 12.80 -20.64
N ARG A 162 -8.56 11.92 -21.60
CA ARG A 162 -9.54 11.07 -22.30
C ARG A 162 -10.35 10.23 -21.32
N ARG A 163 -9.72 9.67 -20.29
CA ARG A 163 -10.42 8.87 -19.27
C ARG A 163 -11.43 9.70 -18.49
N PHE A 164 -11.08 10.93 -18.10
CA PHE A 164 -12.00 11.81 -17.40
C PHE A 164 -13.18 12.23 -18.30
N GLU A 165 -12.93 12.52 -19.57
CA GLU A 165 -13.97 12.81 -20.57
C GLU A 165 -14.94 11.64 -20.74
N GLU A 166 -14.42 10.41 -20.87
CA GLU A 166 -15.22 9.19 -20.98
C GLU A 166 -16.14 8.97 -19.77
N VAL A 167 -15.66 9.28 -18.57
CA VAL A 167 -16.40 9.04 -17.32
C VAL A 167 -17.46 10.12 -17.08
N GLY A 168 -17.16 11.38 -17.38
CA GLY A 168 -18.13 12.50 -17.37
C GLY A 168 -18.79 12.82 -16.01
N SER A 169 -18.28 12.28 -14.90
CA SER A 169 -18.79 12.56 -13.55
C SER A 169 -18.40 13.96 -13.06
N ASP A 170 -19.09 14.50 -12.05
CA ASP A 170 -18.74 15.79 -11.42
C ASP A 170 -17.27 15.85 -10.97
N ARG A 171 -16.75 14.72 -10.47
CA ARG A 171 -15.33 14.59 -10.07
C ARG A 171 -14.38 14.63 -11.27
N ALA A 172 -14.78 14.01 -12.38
CA ALA A 172 -14.01 14.05 -13.61
C ALA A 172 -13.97 15.48 -14.19
N VAL A 173 -15.11 16.20 -14.13
CA VAL A 173 -15.17 17.62 -14.52
C VAL A 173 -14.28 18.49 -13.63
N GLU A 174 -14.27 18.24 -12.31
CA GLU A 174 -13.37 18.93 -11.37
C GLU A 174 -11.89 18.68 -11.71
N ALA A 175 -11.54 17.43 -12.04
CA ALA A 175 -10.19 17.07 -12.48
C ALA A 175 -9.78 17.78 -13.78
N LEU A 176 -10.67 17.77 -14.78
CA LEU A 176 -10.45 18.43 -16.07
C LEU A 176 -10.27 19.94 -15.93
N ARG A 177 -11.03 20.60 -15.04
CA ARG A 177 -10.85 22.03 -14.74
C ARG A 177 -9.45 22.34 -14.21
N PHE A 178 -8.88 21.43 -13.44
CA PHE A 178 -7.51 21.60 -12.95
C PHE A 178 -6.47 21.32 -14.03
N LEU A 179 -6.65 20.28 -14.84
CA LEU A 179 -5.78 19.98 -15.98
C LEU A 179 -5.84 21.06 -17.06
N ALA A 180 -6.95 21.80 -17.17
CA ALA A 180 -7.04 22.98 -18.03
C ALA A 180 -6.07 24.11 -17.64
N LEU A 181 -5.47 24.05 -16.44
CA LEU A 181 -4.44 24.98 -15.99
C LEU A 181 -3.01 24.47 -16.30
N ASP A 182 -2.86 23.31 -16.93
CA ASP A 182 -1.55 22.77 -17.30
C ASP A 182 -0.89 23.66 -18.36
N ALA A 183 0.38 24.02 -18.13
CA ALA A 183 1.13 24.93 -18.99
C ALA A 183 1.52 24.31 -20.34
N ARG A 184 1.39 22.99 -20.51
CA ARG A 184 1.74 22.28 -21.75
C ARG A 184 0.62 22.44 -22.79
N GLU A 185 0.99 22.91 -23.98
CA GLU A 185 0.05 23.06 -25.09
C GLU A 185 -0.60 21.72 -25.48
N GLY A 186 -1.92 21.73 -25.66
CA GLY A 186 -2.72 20.55 -26.03
C GLY A 186 -3.32 19.77 -24.87
N ILE A 187 -3.00 20.10 -23.61
CA ILE A 187 -3.73 19.59 -22.42
C ILE A 187 -4.83 20.57 -22.01
N ALA A 188 -4.60 21.88 -22.16
CA ALA A 188 -5.55 22.94 -21.80
C ALA A 188 -6.63 23.26 -22.85
N ARG A 189 -6.87 22.37 -23.82
CA ARG A 189 -7.80 22.60 -24.94
C ARG A 189 -8.95 21.61 -24.95
#